data_AF-A0A9Q1CHA6-F1
#
_entry.id   AF-A0A9Q1CHA6-F1
#
_cell.length_a   1.000
_cell.length_b   1.000
_cell.length_c   1.000
_cell.angle_alpha   90.00
_cell.angle_beta   90.00
_cell.angle_gamma   90.00
#
_symmetry.space_group_name_H-M   'P 1'
#
loop_
_entity.id
_entity.type
_entity.pdbx_description
1 polymer ?
#
loop_
_entity_poly.entity_id
_entity_poly.type
_entity_poly.pdbx_seq_one_letter_code
_entity_poly.pdbx_strand_id
1 'polypeptide(L)'
;MAPGNACLGMGLMEEKLWETFPLKPTEWCRHIDDIWGIWPHGKDAFLSWKSNNQKLFPGELEFTAAFSNTSLPFLDLSLTLSNDVIHTKLFTKSLCTDPMYVNYSSFHPRNVLDNIAYSQALRFNALCSENSDKEKCFLDLEKNLVSRGYPSKIVHEKISKADGHSRAHILKKASIKKSNRTKFKAPVVVTRNPHHPPFRDIFQKHFHILQLSTIMRKEIKAPPKVVFRTPPNLRKLLVHSTLKADVEPPNAKGLL
;
A
#
# COMPACT_ATOMS: atom_id res chain seq x y z
N MET A 1 -9.63 -3.32 12.86
CA MET A 1 -9.76 -2.33 13.96
C MET A 1 -8.41 -1.99 14.61
N ALA A 2 -7.38 -2.84 14.53
CA ALA A 2 -6.06 -2.58 15.14
C ALA A 2 -5.32 -1.26 14.77
N PRO A 3 -5.31 -0.78 13.50
CA PRO A 3 -4.49 0.40 13.17
C PRO A 3 -5.01 1.70 13.80
N GLY A 4 -6.32 1.80 14.05
CA GLY A 4 -6.91 3.00 14.65
C GLY A 4 -6.47 3.20 16.10
N ASN A 5 -6.44 2.10 16.88
CA ASN A 5 -6.04 2.14 18.27
C ASN A 5 -4.55 2.45 18.43
N ALA A 6 -3.69 1.90 17.57
CA ALA A 6 -2.26 2.22 17.55
C ALA A 6 -2.03 3.72 17.28
N CYS A 7 -2.71 4.28 16.27
CA CYS A 7 -2.63 5.70 15.97
C CYS A 7 -3.10 6.61 17.11
N LEU A 8 -4.13 6.21 17.86
CA LEU A 8 -4.62 6.93 19.04
C LEU A 8 -3.64 6.85 20.20
N GLY A 9 -3.12 5.66 20.50
CA GLY A 9 -2.13 5.45 21.56
C GLY A 9 -0.87 6.27 21.31
N MET A 10 -0.31 6.19 20.09
CA MET A 10 0.85 6.99 19.69
C MET A 10 0.55 8.50 19.73
N GLY A 11 -0.66 8.93 19.37
CA GLY A 11 -1.05 10.34 19.44
C GLY A 11 -1.07 10.90 20.86
N LEU A 12 -1.67 10.16 21.80
CA LEU A 12 -1.68 10.54 23.23
C LEU A 12 -0.27 10.55 23.84
N MET A 13 0.58 9.64 23.37
CA MET A 13 1.99 9.59 23.77
C MET A 13 2.76 10.82 23.26
N GLU A 14 2.57 11.20 22.00
CA GLU A 14 3.18 12.39 21.38
C GLU A 14 2.76 13.68 22.09
N GLU A 15 1.50 13.81 22.48
CA GLU A 15 1.00 14.97 23.23
C GLU A 15 1.73 15.13 24.57
N LYS A 16 1.82 14.04 25.34
CA LYS A 16 2.58 14.02 26.61
C LYS A 16 4.07 14.33 26.41
N LEU A 17 4.68 13.85 25.32
CA LEU A 17 6.07 14.18 25.00
C LEU A 17 6.26 15.69 24.78
N TRP A 18 5.34 16.34 24.06
CA TRP A 18 5.45 17.76 23.70
C TRP A 18 5.18 18.71 24.85
N GLU A 19 4.43 18.27 25.86
CA GLU A 19 4.23 18.97 27.13
C GLU A 19 5.43 18.83 28.06
N THR A 20 6.05 17.64 28.09
CA THR A 20 7.09 17.32 29.08
C THR A 20 8.48 17.84 28.67
N PHE A 21 8.83 17.83 27.38
CA PHE A 21 10.20 18.13 26.94
C PHE A 21 10.33 19.49 26.26
N PRO A 22 11.29 20.33 26.70
CA PRO A 22 11.56 21.63 26.09
C PRO A 22 12.28 21.50 24.74
N LEU A 23 13.15 20.49 24.60
CA LEU A 23 13.88 20.23 23.36
C LEU A 23 13.00 19.42 22.40
N LYS A 24 12.76 19.99 21.22
CA LYS A 24 11.89 19.42 20.19
C LYS A 24 12.66 19.16 18.89
N PRO A 25 12.32 18.09 18.16
CA PRO A 25 12.85 17.87 16.82
C PRO A 25 12.36 18.97 15.86
N THR A 26 13.15 19.30 14.85
CA THR A 26 12.78 20.28 13.82
C THR A 26 11.66 19.74 12.94
N GLU A 27 11.78 18.47 12.57
CA GLU A 27 10.80 17.75 11.75
C GLU A 27 10.40 16.47 12.51
N TRP A 28 9.11 16.16 12.52
CA TRP A 28 8.57 14.96 13.14
C TRP A 28 7.46 14.37 12.26
N CYS A 29 7.75 13.22 11.67
CA CYS A 29 6.85 12.49 10.80
C CYS A 29 6.59 11.11 11.39
N ARG A 30 5.33 10.70 11.41
CA ARG A 30 4.92 9.38 11.91
C ARG A 30 4.12 8.61 10.87
N HIS A 31 4.38 7.31 10.80
CA HIS A 31 3.56 6.34 10.09
C HIS A 31 3.20 5.18 11.01
N ILE A 32 1.98 5.21 11.55
CA ILE A 32 1.50 4.28 12.59
C ILE A 32 2.43 4.34 13.81
N ASP A 33 3.34 3.37 13.97
CA ASP A 33 4.27 3.24 15.09
C ASP A 33 5.70 3.68 14.70
N ASP A 34 6.00 3.77 13.40
CA ASP A 34 7.31 4.18 12.90
C ASP A 34 7.43 5.70 12.87
N ILE A 35 8.49 6.23 13.49
CA ILE A 35 8.75 7.67 13.60
C ILE A 35 10.06 8.02 12.91
N TRP A 36 10.04 9.13 12.17
CA TRP A 36 11.22 9.77 11.62
C TRP A 36 11.24 11.24 12.01
N GLY A 37 12.42 11.77 12.33
CA GLY A 37 12.56 13.18 12.62
C GLY A 37 13.99 13.68 12.56
N ILE A 38 14.14 15.00 12.48
CA ILE A 38 15.43 15.69 12.48
C ILE A 38 15.67 16.25 13.87
N TRP A 39 16.76 15.82 14.50
CA TRP A 39 17.16 16.27 15.84
C TRP A 39 18.36 17.22 15.76
N PRO A 40 18.18 18.54 16.01
CA PRO A 40 19.26 19.52 15.88
C PRO A 40 20.14 19.65 17.14
N HIS A 41 19.72 19.11 18.29
CA HIS A 41 20.32 19.40 19.60
C HIS A 41 21.50 18.49 19.99
N GLY A 42 22.07 17.78 19.02
CA GLY A 42 23.20 16.86 19.23
C GLY A 42 22.83 15.49 19.81
N LYS A 43 23.78 14.57 19.73
CA LYS A 43 23.58 13.14 20.07
C LYS A 43 23.34 12.90 21.56
N ASP A 44 24.08 13.58 22.43
CA ASP A 44 23.97 13.35 23.88
C ASP A 44 22.60 13.80 24.41
N ALA A 45 22.12 14.95 23.95
CA ALA A 45 20.77 15.42 24.26
C ALA A 45 19.69 14.46 23.74
N PHE A 46 19.90 13.83 22.57
CA PHE A 46 18.99 12.82 22.05
C PHE A 46 18.96 11.55 22.92
N LEU A 47 20.12 11.08 23.39
CA LEU A 47 20.20 9.91 24.28
C LEU A 47 19.56 10.18 25.64
N SER A 48 19.74 11.39 26.19
CA SER A 48 19.05 11.83 27.40
C SER A 48 17.54 11.91 27.17
N TRP A 49 17.10 12.49 26.05
CA TRP A 49 15.69 12.56 25.65
C TRP A 49 15.07 11.16 25.54
N LYS A 50 15.72 10.23 24.81
CA LYS A 50 15.27 8.84 24.68
C LYS A 50 15.14 8.15 26.04
N SER A 51 16.14 8.30 26.90
CA SER A 51 16.15 7.68 28.23
C SER A 51 15.03 8.23 29.12
N ASN A 52 14.74 9.53 29.01
CA ASN A 52 13.65 10.16 29.75
C ASN A 52 12.27 9.75 29.20
N ASN A 53 12.12 9.60 27.89
CA ASN A 53 10.88 9.08 27.29
C ASN A 53 10.58 7.66 27.77
N GLN A 54 11.60 6.80 27.85
CA GLN A 54 11.44 5.43 28.35
C GLN A 54 10.94 5.41 29.80
N LYS A 55 11.31 6.41 30.62
CA LYS A 55 10.82 6.56 32.00
C LYS A 55 9.38 7.04 32.10
N LEU A 56 8.87 7.78 31.10
CA LEU A 56 7.49 8.25 31.09
C LEU A 56 6.50 7.15 30.76
N PHE A 57 6.94 6.12 30.02
CA PHE A 57 6.10 5.00 29.59
C PHE A 57 6.71 3.65 30.05
N PRO A 58 6.86 3.42 31.37
CA PRO A 58 7.51 2.22 31.88
C PRO A 58 6.67 0.98 31.58
N GLY A 59 7.22 0.03 30.83
CA GLY A 59 6.58 -1.26 30.52
C GLY A 59 5.47 -1.22 29.47
N GLU A 60 5.09 -0.04 28.97
CA GLU A 60 4.07 0.12 27.93
C GLU A 60 4.67 0.12 26.53
N LEU A 61 5.81 0.79 26.32
CA LEU A 61 6.47 0.95 25.03
C LEU A 61 8.00 0.93 25.18
N GLU A 62 8.69 0.22 24.28
CA GLU A 62 10.16 0.20 24.22
C GLU A 62 10.63 0.95 22.97
N PHE A 63 11.35 2.06 23.17
CA PHE A 63 11.87 2.85 22.06
C PHE A 63 13.13 2.23 21.45
N THR A 64 12.97 1.60 20.29
CA THR A 64 14.11 1.29 19.42
C THR A 64 14.42 2.50 18.56
N ALA A 65 15.62 3.07 18.69
CA ALA A 65 16.02 4.26 17.94
C ALA A 65 17.35 3.99 17.23
N ALA A 66 17.37 4.23 15.92
CA ALA A 66 18.58 4.30 15.11
C ALA A 66 18.80 5.75 14.70
N PHE A 67 20.02 6.24 14.83
CA PHE A 67 20.42 7.58 14.41
C PHE A 67 21.68 7.49 13.56
N SER A 68 21.76 8.33 12.55
CA SER A 68 22.91 8.44 11.64
C SER A 68 22.89 9.83 11.05
N ASN A 69 24.08 10.38 10.82
CA ASN A 69 24.24 11.72 10.26
C ASN A 69 24.17 11.72 8.72
N THR A 70 24.26 10.54 8.09
CA THR A 70 24.43 10.40 6.64
C THR A 70 23.30 9.65 5.97
N SER A 71 22.88 8.51 6.52
CA SER A 71 21.86 7.64 5.93
C SER A 71 21.07 6.88 6.97
N LEU A 72 19.75 6.87 6.84
CA LEU A 72 18.84 6.06 7.66
C LEU A 72 17.76 5.38 6.81
N PRO A 73 17.48 4.10 7.06
CA PRO A 73 16.29 3.46 6.52
C PRO A 73 15.03 3.94 7.27
N PHE A 74 13.97 4.26 6.54
CA PHE A 74 12.65 4.55 7.06
C PHE A 74 11.58 4.02 6.11
N LEU A 75 10.74 3.10 6.57
CA LEU A 75 9.77 2.36 5.73
C LEU A 75 10.47 1.72 4.50
N ASP A 76 9.91 1.92 3.32
CA ASP A 76 10.47 1.45 2.04
C ASP A 76 11.57 2.37 1.47
N LEU A 77 12.08 3.32 2.27
CA LEU A 77 13.03 4.34 1.83
C LEU A 77 14.35 4.28 2.60
N SER A 78 15.43 4.59 1.90
CA SER A 78 16.71 4.99 2.47
C SER A 78 16.83 6.49 2.28
N LEU A 79 16.88 7.22 3.39
CA LEU A 79 16.99 8.67 3.43
C LEU A 79 18.47 9.03 3.61
N THR A 80 19.06 9.65 2.60
CA THR A 80 20.45 10.13 2.64
C THR A 80 20.48 11.65 2.70
N LEU A 81 21.24 12.20 3.63
CA LEU A 81 21.44 13.64 3.74
C LEU A 81 22.73 14.04 3.03
N SER A 82 22.64 14.86 1.99
CA SER A 82 23.79 15.43 1.31
C SER A 82 23.54 16.89 0.96
N ASN A 83 24.48 17.78 1.30
CA ASN A 83 24.40 19.23 1.04
C ASN A 83 23.07 19.84 1.54
N ASP A 84 22.64 19.47 2.76
CA ASP A 84 21.38 19.88 3.38
C ASP A 84 20.09 19.49 2.63
N VAL A 85 20.21 18.64 1.61
CA VAL A 85 19.07 18.09 0.86
C VAL A 85 18.89 16.61 1.22
N ILE A 86 17.64 16.22 1.48
CA ILE A 86 17.28 14.82 1.70
C ILE A 86 17.07 14.15 0.36
N HIS A 87 17.93 13.20 0.05
CA HIS A 87 17.77 12.29 -1.07
C HIS A 87 17.10 11.00 -0.59
N THR A 88 16.23 10.48 -1.44
CA THR A 88 15.43 9.30 -1.14
C THR A 88 15.75 8.21 -2.16
N LYS A 89 15.99 6.99 -1.66
CA LYS A 89 16.23 5.79 -2.46
C LYS A 89 15.34 4.65 -1.98
N LEU A 90 15.02 3.69 -2.84
CA LEU A 90 14.35 2.46 -2.42
C LEU A 90 15.22 1.67 -1.42
N PHE A 91 14.67 1.31 -0.27
CA PHE A 91 15.33 0.42 0.69
C PHE A 91 14.70 -0.98 0.61
N THR A 92 15.55 -1.99 0.43
CA THR A 92 15.14 -3.40 0.44
C THR A 92 15.94 -4.11 1.52
N LYS A 93 15.25 -4.79 2.44
CA LYS A 93 15.92 -5.59 3.48
C LYS A 93 16.65 -6.76 2.83
N SER A 94 17.88 -7.02 3.26
CA SER A 94 18.77 -8.06 2.71
C SER A 94 18.22 -9.49 2.78
N LEU A 95 17.26 -9.76 3.67
CA LEU A 95 16.57 -11.07 3.75
C LEU A 95 15.36 -11.18 2.81
N CYS A 96 14.98 -10.09 2.14
CA CYS A 96 13.83 -10.01 1.23
C CYS A 96 14.31 -9.65 -0.18
N THR A 97 15.32 -10.37 -0.68
CA THR A 97 16.01 -10.06 -1.94
C THR A 97 15.18 -10.39 -3.18
N ASP A 98 14.25 -11.36 -3.06
CA ASP A 98 13.43 -11.80 -4.18
C ASP A 98 12.01 -11.23 -4.09
N PRO A 99 11.69 -10.19 -4.87
CA PRO A 99 10.31 -9.72 -4.95
C PRO A 99 9.43 -10.83 -5.54
N MET A 100 8.46 -11.30 -4.74
CA MET A 100 7.45 -12.26 -5.19
C MET A 100 6.44 -11.59 -6.14
N TYR A 101 6.83 -11.40 -7.39
CA TYR A 101 5.89 -11.04 -8.44
C TYR A 101 5.05 -12.25 -8.84
N VAL A 102 3.77 -11.98 -9.10
CA VAL A 102 2.82 -12.96 -9.62
C VAL A 102 3.28 -13.42 -11.00
N ASN A 103 3.31 -14.73 -11.25
CA ASN A 103 3.70 -15.27 -12.56
C ASN A 103 2.75 -14.79 -13.68
N TYR A 104 3.27 -14.49 -14.86
CA TYR A 104 2.45 -14.04 -15.99
C TYR A 104 1.46 -15.11 -16.50
N SER A 105 1.73 -16.40 -16.31
CA SER A 105 0.79 -17.49 -16.67
C SER A 105 -0.35 -17.68 -15.67
N SER A 106 -0.35 -16.94 -14.56
CA SER A 106 -1.38 -17.03 -13.53
C SER A 106 -2.76 -16.60 -14.03
N PHE A 107 -3.80 -17.00 -13.30
CA PHE A 107 -5.21 -16.79 -13.67
C PHE A 107 -5.73 -15.36 -13.44
N HIS A 108 -4.83 -14.37 -13.52
CA HIS A 108 -5.15 -12.97 -13.31
C HIS A 108 -5.52 -12.24 -14.62
N PRO A 109 -6.27 -11.13 -14.54
CA PRO A 109 -6.47 -10.24 -15.69
C PRO A 109 -5.16 -9.78 -16.31
N ARG A 110 -5.04 -9.86 -17.64
CA ARG A 110 -3.84 -9.39 -18.37
C ARG A 110 -3.53 -7.94 -18.05
N ASN A 111 -4.56 -7.08 -18.09
CA ASN A 111 -4.42 -5.69 -17.67
C ASN A 111 -3.94 -5.51 -16.21
N VAL A 112 -4.25 -6.44 -15.29
CA VAL A 112 -3.73 -6.38 -13.92
C VAL A 112 -2.26 -6.76 -13.89
N LEU A 113 -1.88 -7.84 -14.58
CA LEU A 113 -0.48 -8.28 -14.70
C LEU A 113 0.38 -7.18 -15.35
N ASP A 114 -0.05 -6.66 -16.51
CA ASP A 114 0.67 -5.61 -17.22
C ASP A 114 0.81 -4.32 -16.38
N ASN A 115 -0.17 -4.04 -15.54
CA ASN A 115 -0.14 -2.89 -14.63
C ASN A 115 0.82 -3.08 -13.45
N ILE A 116 1.28 -4.29 -13.14
CA ILE A 116 2.31 -4.51 -12.11
C ILE A 116 3.58 -3.77 -12.53
N ALA A 117 4.05 -3.95 -13.77
CA ALA A 117 5.22 -3.25 -14.29
C ALA A 117 5.05 -1.72 -14.22
N TYR A 118 3.91 -1.21 -14.72
CA TYR A 118 3.63 0.23 -14.75
C TYR A 118 3.54 0.84 -13.35
N SER A 119 2.83 0.18 -12.43
CA SER A 119 2.62 0.69 -11.07
C SER A 119 3.91 0.68 -10.24
N GLN A 120 4.74 -0.36 -10.38
CA GLN A 120 6.04 -0.39 -9.70
C GLN A 120 7.00 0.65 -10.27
N ALA A 121 7.05 0.82 -11.59
CA ALA A 121 7.88 1.85 -12.20
C ALA A 121 7.45 3.27 -11.75
N LEU A 122 6.14 3.54 -11.69
CA LEU A 122 5.62 4.79 -11.13
C LEU A 122 6.02 4.99 -9.65
N ARG A 123 6.00 3.91 -8.87
CA ARG A 123 6.44 3.95 -7.46
C ARG A 123 7.92 4.31 -7.38
N PHE A 124 8.79 3.70 -8.17
CA PHE A 124 10.21 4.05 -8.19
C PHE A 124 10.44 5.51 -8.61
N ASN A 125 9.67 6.05 -9.54
CA ASN A 125 9.71 7.48 -9.88
C ASN A 125 9.34 8.40 -8.72
N ALA A 126 8.40 7.97 -7.87
CA ALA A 126 8.00 8.71 -6.69
C ALA A 126 9.02 8.59 -5.55
N LEU A 127 9.67 7.43 -5.42
CA LEU A 127 10.58 7.12 -4.31
C LEU A 127 12.03 7.55 -4.58
N CYS A 128 12.58 7.36 -5.77
CA CYS A 128 13.98 7.68 -6.07
C CYS A 128 14.18 9.15 -6.45
N SER A 129 15.03 9.86 -5.71
CA SER A 129 15.35 11.27 -5.97
C SER A 129 16.36 11.43 -7.10
N GLU A 130 17.31 10.50 -7.22
CA GLU A 130 18.34 10.51 -8.25
C GLU A 130 17.99 9.58 -9.43
N ASN A 131 18.31 10.02 -10.65
CA ASN A 131 18.03 9.24 -11.85
C ASN A 131 18.86 7.95 -11.93
N SER A 132 20.11 7.97 -11.45
CA SER A 132 21.00 6.80 -11.48
C SER A 132 20.44 5.62 -10.67
N ASP A 133 19.87 5.90 -9.49
CA ASP A 133 19.22 4.91 -8.64
C ASP A 133 17.88 4.43 -9.21
N LYS A 134 17.13 5.33 -9.84
CA LYS A 134 15.89 4.98 -10.56
C LYS A 134 16.17 3.99 -11.70
N GLU A 135 17.19 4.26 -12.51
CA GLU A 135 17.56 3.41 -13.65
C GLU A 135 17.97 2.00 -13.18
N LYS A 136 18.74 1.90 -12.10
CA LYS A 136 19.05 0.60 -11.47
C LYS A 136 17.79 -0.16 -11.05
N CYS A 137 16.84 0.54 -10.39
CA CYS A 137 15.57 -0.08 -10.00
C CYS A 137 14.74 -0.56 -11.20
N PHE A 138 14.78 0.16 -12.33
CA PHE A 138 14.11 -0.26 -13.56
C PHE A 138 14.72 -1.50 -14.19
N LEU A 139 16.06 -1.58 -14.25
CA LEU A 139 16.77 -2.75 -14.74
C LEU A 139 16.46 -3.97 -13.87
N ASP A 140 16.49 -3.82 -12.55
CA ASP A 140 16.15 -4.90 -11.62
C ASP A 140 14.68 -5.32 -11.76
N LEU A 141 13.76 -4.37 -11.95
CA LEU A 141 12.35 -4.66 -12.20
C LEU A 141 12.16 -5.46 -13.49
N GLU A 142 12.80 -5.04 -14.57
CA GLU A 142 12.71 -5.72 -15.86
C GLU A 142 13.23 -7.15 -15.75
N LYS A 143 14.41 -7.34 -15.17
CA LYS A 143 15.00 -8.66 -14.93
C LYS A 143 14.07 -9.56 -14.12
N ASN A 144 13.50 -9.03 -13.04
CA ASN A 144 12.62 -9.79 -12.15
C ASN A 144 11.26 -10.13 -12.76
N LEU A 145 10.72 -9.28 -13.63
CA LEU A 145 9.45 -9.58 -14.32
C LEU A 145 9.65 -10.54 -15.49
N VAL A 146 10.73 -10.38 -16.26
CA VAL A 146 11.05 -11.28 -17.37
C VAL A 146 11.31 -12.70 -16.85
N SER A 147 12.02 -12.86 -15.72
CA SER A 147 12.22 -14.18 -15.09
C SER A 147 10.91 -14.84 -14.62
N ARG A 148 9.84 -14.06 -14.43
CA ARG A 148 8.50 -14.51 -14.05
C ARG A 148 7.56 -14.75 -15.24
N GLY A 149 8.10 -14.73 -16.46
CA GLY A 149 7.38 -15.04 -17.70
C GLY A 149 6.65 -13.86 -18.33
N TYR A 150 6.91 -12.62 -17.89
CA TYR A 150 6.33 -11.44 -18.53
C TYR A 150 7.01 -11.18 -19.89
N PRO A 151 6.26 -10.83 -20.94
CA PRO A 151 6.85 -10.45 -22.22
C PRO A 151 7.71 -9.19 -22.08
N SER A 152 9.00 -9.26 -22.41
CA SER A 152 9.95 -8.14 -22.28
C SER A 152 9.46 -6.86 -22.98
N LYS A 153 8.86 -6.99 -24.18
CA LYS A 153 8.26 -5.85 -24.90
C LYS A 153 7.21 -5.10 -24.05
N ILE A 154 6.30 -5.82 -23.42
CA ILE A 154 5.25 -5.22 -22.58
C ILE A 154 5.89 -4.56 -21.35
N VAL A 155 6.85 -5.23 -20.70
CA VAL A 155 7.52 -4.68 -19.52
C VAL A 155 8.22 -3.36 -19.85
N HIS A 156 9.00 -3.34 -20.94
CA HIS A 156 9.70 -2.16 -21.41
C HIS A 156 8.76 -1.00 -21.76
N GLU A 157 7.68 -1.28 -22.51
CA GLU A 157 6.65 -0.27 -22.83
C GLU A 157 6.03 0.34 -21.57
N LYS A 158 5.74 -0.48 -20.55
CA LYS A 158 5.15 0.01 -19.29
C LYS A 158 6.13 0.82 -18.46
N ILE A 159 7.40 0.43 -18.42
CA ILE A 159 8.46 1.18 -17.72
C ILE A 159 8.68 2.52 -18.43
N SER A 160 8.85 2.53 -19.75
CA SER A 160 9.00 3.75 -20.55
C SER A 160 7.82 4.71 -20.37
N LYS A 161 6.60 4.17 -20.39
CA LYS A 161 5.39 4.97 -20.12
C LYS A 161 5.39 5.58 -18.71
N ALA A 162 5.90 4.85 -17.71
CA ALA A 162 6.00 5.37 -16.35
C ALA A 162 7.08 6.45 -16.23
N ASP A 163 8.23 6.26 -16.88
CA ASP A 163 9.36 7.19 -16.89
C ASP A 163 9.02 8.54 -17.52
N GLY A 164 8.11 8.57 -18.50
CA GLY A 164 7.58 9.82 -19.07
C GLY A 164 6.81 10.71 -18.09
N HIS A 165 6.52 10.26 -16.87
CA HIS A 165 5.88 11.08 -15.84
C HIS A 165 6.90 11.71 -14.89
N SER A 166 6.84 13.04 -14.74
CA SER A 166 7.70 13.74 -13.78
C SER A 166 7.36 13.40 -12.33
N ARG A 167 8.40 13.28 -11.49
CA ARG A 167 8.26 13.01 -10.04
C ARG A 167 7.32 14.00 -9.36
N ALA A 168 7.47 15.30 -9.65
CA ALA A 168 6.62 16.36 -9.09
C ALA A 168 5.14 16.16 -9.46
N HIS A 169 4.84 15.71 -10.68
CA HIS A 169 3.47 15.42 -11.09
C HIS A 169 2.89 14.21 -10.34
N ILE A 170 3.68 13.15 -10.15
CA ILE A 170 3.27 11.94 -9.44
C ILE A 170 2.94 12.26 -7.98
N LEU A 171 3.80 13.01 -7.30
CA LEU A 171 3.61 13.41 -5.90
C LEU A 171 2.38 14.32 -5.72
N LYS A 172 2.14 15.27 -6.64
CA LYS A 172 0.95 16.14 -6.61
C LYS A 172 -0.37 15.39 -6.86
N LYS A 173 -0.36 14.34 -7.67
CA LYS A 173 -1.58 13.57 -7.98
C LYS A 173 -2.10 12.75 -6.80
N ALA A 174 -1.25 12.42 -5.83
CA ALA A 174 -1.66 11.73 -4.61
C ALA A 174 -2.58 12.59 -3.72
N SER A 175 -2.46 13.93 -3.75
CA SER A 175 -3.28 14.82 -2.93
C SER A 175 -4.64 15.16 -3.57
N ILE A 176 -4.78 15.00 -4.89
CA ILE A 176 -5.99 15.36 -5.64
C ILE A 176 -6.71 14.09 -6.08
N LYS A 177 -7.64 13.58 -5.26
CA LYS A 177 -8.84 12.81 -5.68
C LYS A 177 -9.77 12.42 -4.51
N LYS A 178 -10.40 13.41 -3.88
CA LYS A 178 -11.79 13.23 -3.42
C LYS A 178 -12.71 13.62 -4.58
N SER A 179 -12.72 12.82 -5.65
CA SER A 179 -13.75 12.96 -6.67
C SER A 179 -15.07 12.51 -6.04
N ASN A 180 -16.07 13.39 -6.08
CA ASN A 180 -17.46 13.11 -5.73
C ASN A 180 -17.82 11.72 -6.27
N ARG A 181 -17.99 10.74 -5.38
CA ARG A 181 -18.55 9.43 -5.71
C ARG A 181 -19.93 9.70 -6.30
N THR A 182 -20.01 9.77 -7.62
CA THR A 182 -21.27 9.83 -8.33
C THR A 182 -22.09 8.62 -7.90
N LYS A 183 -23.38 8.88 -7.62
CA LYS A 183 -24.40 7.99 -7.08
C LYS A 183 -24.12 6.51 -7.39
N PHE A 184 -24.11 5.69 -6.35
CA PHE A 184 -23.93 4.23 -6.39
C PHE A 184 -24.73 3.63 -7.54
N LYS A 185 -24.06 3.27 -8.64
CA LYS A 185 -24.64 2.42 -9.68
C LYS A 185 -24.47 0.99 -9.19
N ALA A 186 -25.58 0.26 -9.00
CA ALA A 186 -25.52 -1.15 -8.62
C ALA A 186 -24.60 -1.91 -9.60
N PRO A 187 -23.49 -2.51 -9.13
CA PRO A 187 -22.58 -3.22 -10.02
C PRO A 187 -23.13 -4.59 -10.37
N VAL A 188 -22.90 -5.03 -11.61
CA VAL A 188 -23.14 -6.42 -12.00
C VAL A 188 -21.89 -7.21 -11.66
N VAL A 189 -22.00 -8.12 -10.70
CA VAL A 189 -20.86 -8.92 -10.21
C VAL A 189 -20.86 -10.28 -10.88
N VAL A 190 -19.78 -10.58 -11.61
CA VAL A 190 -19.60 -11.87 -12.32
C VAL A 190 -18.32 -12.53 -11.85
N THR A 191 -18.31 -13.86 -11.73
CA THR A 191 -17.09 -14.60 -11.44
C THR A 191 -16.17 -14.59 -12.66
N ARG A 192 -14.91 -14.18 -12.47
CA ARG A 192 -13.91 -14.20 -13.55
C ARG A 192 -13.61 -15.64 -13.97
N ASN A 193 -13.76 -15.92 -15.26
CA ASN A 193 -13.20 -17.11 -15.87
C ASN A 193 -12.71 -16.74 -17.31
N PRO A 194 -11.41 -16.93 -17.61
CA PRO A 194 -10.77 -16.56 -18.87
C PRO A 194 -11.21 -17.41 -20.07
N HIS A 195 -11.91 -18.53 -19.85
CA HIS A 195 -12.54 -19.29 -20.93
C HIS A 195 -13.87 -18.68 -21.39
N HIS A 196 -14.44 -17.74 -20.63
CA HIS A 196 -15.63 -17.03 -21.12
C HIS A 196 -15.24 -15.97 -22.14
N PRO A 197 -16.12 -15.72 -23.13
CA PRO A 197 -15.97 -14.57 -24.02
C PRO A 197 -16.02 -13.27 -23.19
N PRO A 198 -15.60 -12.13 -23.76
CA PRO A 198 -15.50 -10.86 -23.04
C PRO A 198 -16.88 -10.37 -22.56
N PHE A 199 -17.32 -10.87 -21.40
CA PHE A 199 -18.66 -10.65 -20.84
C PHE A 199 -18.96 -9.16 -20.69
N ARG A 200 -17.96 -8.36 -20.31
CA ARG A 200 -18.11 -6.91 -20.19
C ARG A 200 -18.56 -6.29 -21.52
N ASP A 201 -17.92 -6.66 -22.62
CA ASP A 201 -18.16 -6.05 -23.93
C ASP A 201 -19.50 -6.54 -24.49
N ILE A 202 -19.81 -7.82 -24.30
CA ILE A 202 -21.10 -8.41 -24.66
C ILE A 202 -22.22 -7.74 -23.87
N PHE A 203 -22.08 -7.62 -22.55
CA PHE A 203 -23.09 -7.01 -21.68
C PHE A 203 -23.35 -5.54 -22.07
N GLN A 204 -22.28 -4.78 -22.36
CA GLN A 204 -22.41 -3.39 -22.81
C GLN A 204 -23.11 -3.29 -24.16
N LYS A 205 -22.75 -4.15 -25.13
CA LYS A 205 -23.37 -4.20 -26.45
C LYS A 205 -24.86 -4.54 -26.38
N HIS A 206 -25.22 -5.49 -25.53
CA HIS A 206 -26.58 -6.03 -25.40
C HIS A 206 -27.39 -5.40 -24.25
N PHE A 207 -26.91 -4.30 -23.66
CA PHE A 207 -27.61 -3.62 -22.55
C PHE A 207 -29.03 -3.18 -22.92
N HIS A 208 -29.27 -2.85 -24.20
CA HIS A 208 -30.59 -2.50 -24.72
C HIS A 208 -31.65 -3.59 -24.48
N ILE A 209 -31.26 -4.86 -24.40
CA ILE A 209 -32.17 -5.98 -24.13
C ILE A 209 -32.79 -5.83 -22.73
N LEU A 210 -32.01 -5.39 -21.73
CA LEU A 210 -32.52 -5.14 -20.39
C LEU A 210 -33.51 -3.98 -20.36
N GLN A 211 -33.40 -3.04 -21.31
CA GLN A 211 -34.32 -1.89 -21.40
C GLN A 211 -35.66 -2.25 -22.04
N LEU A 212 -35.81 -3.46 -22.61
CA LEU A 212 -37.10 -3.94 -23.13
C LEU A 212 -38.11 -4.19 -22.00
N SER A 213 -37.62 -4.56 -20.81
CA SER A 213 -38.47 -4.70 -19.63
C SER A 213 -38.78 -3.31 -19.04
N THR A 214 -40.07 -3.04 -18.81
CA THR A 214 -40.55 -1.78 -18.21
C THR A 214 -40.00 -1.57 -16.79
N ILE A 215 -39.80 -2.66 -16.03
CA ILE A 215 -39.23 -2.64 -14.68
C ILE A 215 -37.75 -2.27 -14.75
N MET A 216 -36.98 -3.00 -15.54
CA MET A 216 -35.53 -2.78 -15.67
C MET A 216 -35.18 -1.43 -16.29
N ARG A 217 -36.01 -0.91 -17.21
CA ARG A 217 -35.86 0.43 -17.78
C ARG A 217 -36.06 1.55 -16.75
N LYS A 218 -36.97 1.36 -15.78
CA LYS A 218 -37.20 2.32 -14.69
C LYS A 218 -36.05 2.30 -13.68
N GLU A 219 -35.62 1.11 -13.28
CA GLU A 219 -34.60 0.91 -12.25
C GLU A 219 -33.16 1.15 -12.74
N ILE A 220 -32.83 0.69 -13.96
CA ILE A 220 -31.47 0.72 -14.52
C ILE A 220 -31.42 1.64 -15.74
N LYS A 221 -31.31 2.94 -15.47
CA LYS A 221 -31.31 3.99 -16.52
C LYS A 221 -30.04 4.01 -17.38
N ALA A 222 -28.92 3.54 -16.83
CA ALA A 222 -27.62 3.53 -17.50
C ALA A 222 -26.92 2.18 -17.30
N PRO A 223 -26.05 1.75 -18.23
CA PRO A 223 -25.38 0.47 -18.13
C PRO A 223 -24.58 0.38 -16.82
N PRO A 224 -24.85 -0.63 -15.97
CA PRO A 224 -24.14 -0.80 -14.72
C PRO A 224 -22.69 -1.19 -14.98
N LYS A 225 -21.84 -0.90 -13.99
CA LYS A 225 -20.44 -1.31 -14.06
C LYS A 225 -20.35 -2.82 -13.84
N VAL A 226 -19.80 -3.54 -14.81
CA VAL A 226 -19.45 -4.95 -14.65
C VAL A 226 -18.20 -5.05 -13.78
N VAL A 227 -18.30 -5.81 -12.71
CA VAL A 227 -17.21 -6.06 -11.76
C VAL A 227 -16.95 -7.56 -11.70
N PHE A 228 -15.68 -7.93 -11.84
CA PHE A 228 -15.28 -9.33 -11.75
C PHE A 228 -14.85 -9.68 -10.33
N ARG A 229 -15.45 -10.73 -9.77
CA ARG A 229 -14.97 -11.35 -8.52
C ARG A 229 -14.04 -12.53 -8.80
N THR A 230 -13.10 -12.77 -7.89
CA THR A 230 -12.23 -13.95 -7.93
C THR A 230 -13.03 -15.22 -7.67
N PRO A 231 -12.79 -16.33 -8.39
CA PRO A 231 -13.37 -17.62 -8.04
C PRO A 231 -12.93 -18.08 -6.64
N PRO A 232 -13.68 -18.99 -5.99
CA PRO A 232 -13.25 -19.60 -4.74
C PRO A 232 -11.91 -20.32 -4.96
N ASN A 233 -10.95 -20.10 -4.05
CA ASN A 233 -9.68 -20.82 -4.05
C ASN A 233 -9.71 -21.94 -3.00
N LEU A 234 -8.77 -22.89 -3.08
CA LEU A 234 -8.68 -24.01 -2.14
C LEU A 234 -8.70 -23.55 -0.68
N ARG A 235 -8.02 -22.44 -0.35
CA ARG A 235 -8.09 -21.85 0.99
C ARG A 235 -9.53 -21.52 1.41
N LYS A 236 -10.32 -20.85 0.55
CA LYS A 236 -11.73 -20.54 0.86
C LYS A 236 -12.60 -21.79 0.92
N LEU A 237 -12.26 -22.86 0.20
CA LEU A 237 -13.02 -24.10 0.21
C LEU A 237 -12.70 -24.97 1.43
N LEU A 238 -11.43 -25.02 1.85
CA LEU A 238 -10.92 -25.97 2.84
C LEU A 238 -10.80 -25.40 4.27
N VAL A 239 -10.73 -24.08 4.44
CA VAL A 239 -10.46 -23.46 5.76
C VAL A 239 -11.73 -23.21 6.57
N HIS A 240 -12.91 -23.48 6.01
CA HIS A 240 -14.16 -23.41 6.77
C HIS A 240 -14.47 -24.79 7.35
N SER A 241 -14.34 -24.91 8.68
CA SER A 241 -14.85 -26.08 9.40
C SER A 241 -16.37 -26.15 9.19
N THR A 242 -16.86 -27.29 8.70
CA THR A 242 -18.30 -27.61 8.65
C THR A 242 -18.85 -28.03 10.02
N LEU A 243 -17.98 -28.21 11.01
CA LEU A 243 -18.38 -28.50 12.37
C LEU A 243 -19.04 -27.24 12.95
N LYS A 244 -20.34 -27.31 13.23
CA LYS A 244 -21.00 -26.35 14.10
C LYS A 244 -20.27 -26.40 15.45
N ALA A 245 -19.94 -25.25 16.01
CA ALA A 245 -19.44 -25.20 17.37
C ALA A 245 -20.60 -25.59 18.30
N ASP A 246 -20.71 -26.87 18.64
CA ASP A 246 -21.60 -27.37 19.69
C ASP A 246 -20.98 -27.04 21.06
N VAL A 247 -20.74 -25.77 21.34
CA VAL A 247 -20.37 -25.29 22.68
C VAL A 247 -20.91 -23.87 22.83
N GLU A 248 -21.99 -23.73 23.61
CA GLU A 248 -22.33 -22.44 24.22
C GLU A 248 -21.11 -21.94 24.98
N PRO A 249 -20.68 -20.67 24.80
CA PRO A 249 -19.56 -20.14 25.57
C PRO A 249 -19.91 -20.28 27.06
N PRO A 250 -19.01 -20.83 27.91
CA PRO A 250 -19.28 -20.86 29.33
C PRO A 250 -19.49 -19.42 29.79
N ASN A 251 -20.65 -19.17 30.38
CA ASN A 251 -20.99 -17.92 31.05
C ASN A 251 -19.82 -17.55 31.97
N ALA A 252 -19.05 -16.53 31.58
CA ALA A 252 -18.14 -15.85 32.47
C ALA A 252 -18.99 -15.01 33.45
N LYS A 253 -19.64 -15.71 34.38
CA LYS A 253 -20.15 -15.14 35.63
C LYS A 253 -19.20 -15.56 36.73
N GLY A 254 -18.37 -14.59 37.15
CA GLY A 254 -17.81 -14.44 38.50
C GLY A 254 -17.00 -15.60 39.08
N LEU A 255 -15.76 -15.31 39.46
CA LEU A 255 -15.35 -15.17 40.87
C LEU A 255 -13.84 -14.99 40.97
N LEU A 256 -13.47 -13.88 41.65
CA LEU A 256 -12.18 -13.47 42.22
C LEU A 256 -11.03 -13.15 41.26
#